data_AF-A0A928D8R8-F1
#
_entry.id   AF-A0A928D8R8-F1
#
_cell.length_a   1.000
_cell.length_b   1.000
_cell.length_c   1.000
_cell.angle_alpha   90.00
_cell.angle_beta   90.00
_cell.angle_gamma   90.00
#
_symmetry.space_group_name_H-M   'P 1'
#
loop_
_entity.id
_entity.type
_entity.pdbx_description
1 polymer ?
#
loop_
_entity_poly.entity_id
_entity_poly.type
_entity_poly.pdbx_seq_one_letter_code
_entity_poly.pdbx_strand_id
1 'polypeptide(L)'
;LHDDRWAQTGDEILVYDPKTFLEKGKFIISGHRRGHGRVTKLVGKLEIGDVLSNNAFNPQVVVSGCVFENSSSRGVLLQSQNMLVENCRFSGHIHAGLLIAPDIRVWNEVGPAKNVEIRNCEFTRCGIGSMMANLGAIVIKASHDVGAAEYPAGVHDSIAIRNCHFHDNGTRGVYASAVRGLTLENNRFERNALSPDRLAEFPDVRMVNCEDVKERK
;
A
#
# COMPACT_ATOMS: atom_id res chain seq x y z
N LEU A 1 -18.88 23.32 2.21
CA LEU A 1 -18.85 22.64 3.52
C LEU A 1 -19.25 21.21 3.25
N HIS A 2 -18.30 20.27 3.24
CA HIS A 2 -18.64 18.86 3.12
C HIS A 2 -19.48 18.50 4.33
N ASP A 3 -20.69 17.97 4.10
CA ASP A 3 -21.43 17.31 5.17
C ASP A 3 -20.51 16.31 5.86
N ASP A 4 -20.54 16.28 7.18
CA ASP A 4 -19.74 15.45 8.09
C ASP A 4 -20.10 13.97 7.83
N ARG A 5 -19.64 13.43 6.69
CA ARG A 5 -20.02 12.11 6.14
C ARG A 5 -18.89 11.09 6.22
N TRP A 6 -17.84 11.37 6.97
CA TRP A 6 -16.70 10.44 7.11
C TRP A 6 -17.06 9.20 7.96
N ALA A 7 -18.12 9.27 8.76
CA ALA A 7 -18.64 8.15 9.53
C ALA A 7 -20.16 8.20 9.71
N GLN A 8 -20.73 7.06 10.07
CA GLN A 8 -22.13 6.88 10.46
C GLN A 8 -22.21 6.36 11.90
N THR A 9 -23.33 6.63 12.57
CA THR A 9 -23.55 6.10 13.93
C THR A 9 -23.56 4.58 13.88
N GLY A 10 -22.69 3.94 14.66
CA GLY A 10 -22.49 2.50 14.69
C GLY A 10 -21.22 2.03 13.97
N ASP A 11 -20.56 2.89 13.20
CA ASP A 11 -19.33 2.52 12.50
C ASP A 11 -18.18 2.23 13.48
N GLU A 12 -17.37 1.23 13.13
CA GLU A 12 -16.10 0.96 13.81
C GLU A 12 -15.01 1.87 13.24
N ILE A 13 -14.37 2.63 14.13
CA ILE A 13 -13.26 3.51 13.81
C ILE A 13 -11.97 2.90 14.37
N LEU A 14 -10.98 2.72 13.51
CA LEU A 14 -9.63 2.30 13.89
C LEU A 14 -8.79 3.51 14.27
N VAL A 15 -7.93 3.32 15.26
CA VAL A 15 -7.04 4.35 15.80
C VAL A 15 -5.60 3.93 15.54
N TYR A 16 -4.84 4.81 14.91
CA TYR A 16 -3.44 4.57 14.58
C TYR A 16 -2.53 5.56 15.31
N ASP A 17 -1.41 5.06 15.81
CA ASP A 17 -0.35 5.88 16.37
C ASP A 17 0.31 6.71 15.26
N PRO A 18 0.41 8.05 15.38
CA PRO A 18 0.89 8.89 14.29
C PRO A 18 2.40 8.76 14.02
N LYS A 19 3.18 8.21 14.96
CA LYS A 19 4.64 8.04 14.83
C LYS A 19 4.99 6.73 14.16
N THR A 20 4.29 5.66 14.52
CA THR A 20 4.56 4.29 14.06
C THR A 20 3.61 3.83 12.97
N PHE A 21 2.47 4.51 12.80
CA PHE A 21 1.36 4.13 11.92
C PHE A 21 0.79 2.73 12.20
N LEU A 22 1.07 2.18 13.39
CA LEU A 22 0.47 0.93 13.85
C LEU A 22 -0.89 1.20 14.46
N GLU A 23 -1.82 0.28 14.26
CA GLU A 23 -3.12 0.29 14.93
C GLU A 23 -2.90 0.13 16.44
N LYS A 24 -3.38 1.09 17.24
CA LYS A 24 -3.23 1.13 18.71
C LYS A 24 -4.57 0.95 19.44
N GLY A 25 -5.68 0.94 18.72
CA GLY A 25 -7.00 0.86 19.31
C GLY A 25 -8.12 1.00 18.30
N LYS A 26 -9.35 0.95 18.83
CA LYS A 26 -10.58 1.11 18.04
C LYS A 26 -11.76 1.47 18.92
N PHE A 27 -12.81 2.02 18.33
CA PHE A 27 -14.07 2.33 19.02
C PHE A 27 -15.26 2.30 18.06
N ILE A 28 -16.47 2.31 18.62
CA ILE A 28 -17.71 2.53 17.85
C ILE A 28 -18.15 3.97 18.00
N ILE A 29 -18.37 4.67 16.89
CA ILE A 29 -18.85 6.05 16.93
C ILE A 29 -20.36 6.09 17.16
N SER A 30 -20.82 6.78 18.21
CA SER A 30 -22.24 6.89 18.60
C SER A 30 -22.88 8.21 18.16
N GLY A 31 -22.14 9.00 17.37
CA GLY A 31 -22.57 10.24 16.77
C GLY A 31 -21.46 11.27 16.79
N HIS A 32 -21.43 12.14 15.77
CA HIS A 32 -20.49 13.25 15.69
C HIS A 32 -21.14 14.46 15.04
N ARG A 33 -20.56 15.62 15.31
CA ARG A 33 -20.95 16.88 14.70
C ARG A 33 -19.82 17.89 14.83
N ARG A 34 -19.40 18.47 13.71
CA ARG A 34 -18.45 19.61 13.67
C ARG A 34 -17.15 19.32 14.46
N GLY A 35 -16.55 18.16 14.21
CA GLY A 35 -15.29 17.76 14.85
C GLY A 35 -15.41 17.25 16.28
N HIS A 36 -16.62 17.21 16.86
CA HIS A 36 -16.88 16.57 18.15
C HIS A 36 -17.56 15.22 17.94
N GLY A 37 -17.02 14.15 18.51
CA GLY A 37 -17.57 12.80 18.43
C GLY A 37 -17.86 12.22 19.82
N ARG A 38 -18.90 11.39 19.91
CA ARG A 38 -19.13 10.50 21.04
C ARG A 38 -18.75 9.09 20.62
N VAL A 39 -18.05 8.39 21.50
CA VAL A 39 -17.52 7.04 21.23
C VAL A 39 -17.98 6.06 22.30
N THR A 40 -18.06 4.80 21.92
CA THR A 40 -18.40 3.68 22.81
C THR A 40 -17.50 2.49 22.48
N LYS A 41 -17.45 1.50 23.37
CA LYS A 41 -16.63 0.28 23.19
C LYS A 41 -15.16 0.58 22.83
N LEU A 42 -14.59 1.60 23.46
CA LEU A 42 -13.18 1.96 23.25
C LEU A 42 -12.27 0.83 23.73
N VAL A 43 -11.40 0.38 22.84
CA VAL A 43 -10.25 -0.48 23.12
C VAL A 43 -8.99 0.32 22.82
N GLY A 44 -8.04 0.34 23.76
CA GLY A 44 -6.85 1.18 23.68
C GLY A 44 -7.05 2.55 24.34
N LYS A 45 -6.22 3.53 23.95
CA LYS A 45 -6.27 4.93 24.42
C LYS A 45 -6.36 5.87 23.23
N LEU A 46 -7.12 6.94 23.39
CA LEU A 46 -7.18 8.05 22.43
C LEU A 46 -6.29 9.18 22.92
N GLU A 47 -5.42 9.68 22.06
CA GLU A 47 -4.51 10.77 22.33
C GLU A 47 -4.62 11.84 21.24
N ILE A 48 -4.31 13.09 21.59
CA ILE A 48 -4.31 14.19 20.62
C ILE A 48 -3.26 13.87 19.54
N GLY A 49 -3.69 13.91 18.27
CA GLY A 49 -2.85 13.63 17.11
C GLY A 49 -2.97 12.20 16.59
N ASP A 50 -3.71 11.31 17.26
CA ASP A 50 -4.02 9.99 16.71
C ASP A 50 -4.74 10.10 15.36
N VAL A 51 -4.44 9.16 14.46
CA VAL A 51 -5.06 9.08 13.15
C VAL A 51 -6.27 8.15 13.22
N LEU A 52 -7.40 8.61 12.68
CA LEU A 52 -8.65 7.86 12.67
C LEU A 52 -8.96 7.37 11.25
N SER A 53 -9.36 6.10 11.12
CA SER A 53 -9.88 5.54 9.88
C SER A 53 -11.23 4.89 10.13
N ASN A 54 -12.21 5.17 9.28
CA ASN A 54 -13.48 4.47 9.34
C ASN A 54 -13.36 3.10 8.68
N ASN A 55 -13.39 2.04 9.50
CA ASN A 55 -13.27 0.67 9.02
C ASN A 55 -14.45 0.26 8.13
N ALA A 56 -15.65 0.80 8.40
CA ALA A 56 -16.84 0.50 7.60
C ALA A 56 -16.74 1.01 6.16
N PHE A 57 -15.88 2.01 5.92
CA PHE A 57 -15.66 2.60 4.60
C PHE A 57 -14.44 2.02 3.89
N ASN A 58 -13.90 0.92 4.39
CA ASN A 58 -12.82 0.19 3.75
C ASN A 58 -13.41 -0.82 2.75
N PRO A 59 -13.40 -0.55 1.43
CA PRO A 59 -14.03 -1.43 0.46
C PRO A 59 -13.22 -2.72 0.26
N GLN A 60 -13.90 -3.83 0.00
CA GLN A 60 -13.23 -4.98 -0.63
C GLN A 60 -12.96 -4.64 -2.10
N VAL A 61 -11.70 -4.76 -2.54
CA VAL A 61 -11.29 -4.37 -3.88
C VAL A 61 -10.95 -5.61 -4.71
N VAL A 62 -11.52 -5.70 -5.91
CA VAL A 62 -11.14 -6.68 -6.93
C VAL A 62 -10.79 -5.95 -8.22
N VAL A 63 -9.57 -6.13 -8.69
CA VAL A 63 -9.09 -5.67 -10.01
C VAL A 63 -8.70 -6.91 -10.79
N SER A 64 -9.47 -7.25 -11.83
CA SER A 64 -9.30 -8.51 -12.55
C SER A 64 -9.35 -8.30 -14.06
N GLY A 65 -8.43 -8.91 -14.80
CA GLY A 65 -8.45 -8.89 -16.28
C GLY A 65 -8.22 -7.52 -16.91
N CYS A 66 -7.62 -6.58 -16.18
CA CYS A 66 -7.44 -5.20 -16.62
C CYS A 66 -6.07 -4.95 -17.25
N VAL A 67 -6.01 -3.99 -18.16
CA VAL A 67 -4.78 -3.54 -18.82
C VAL A 67 -4.60 -2.05 -18.53
N PHE A 68 -3.50 -1.71 -17.86
CA PHE A 68 -3.11 -0.33 -17.52
C PHE A 68 -1.86 0.02 -18.31
N GLU A 69 -1.91 1.06 -19.14
CA GLU A 69 -0.82 1.37 -20.07
C GLU A 69 -0.50 2.87 -20.17
N ASN A 70 0.79 3.19 -20.31
CA ASN A 70 1.31 4.49 -20.74
C ASN A 70 0.88 5.69 -19.87
N SER A 71 0.82 5.51 -18.55
CA SER A 71 0.54 6.62 -17.61
C SER A 71 1.82 7.38 -17.25
N SER A 72 1.72 8.72 -17.17
CA SER A 72 2.75 9.60 -16.64
C SER A 72 2.90 9.52 -15.11
N SER A 73 2.03 8.76 -14.44
CA SER A 73 2.00 8.58 -12.99
C SER A 73 2.02 7.09 -12.65
N ARG A 74 1.40 6.72 -11.52
CA ARG A 74 1.17 5.32 -11.12
C ARG A 74 0.10 4.71 -12.04
N GLY A 75 0.15 3.39 -12.26
CA GLY A 75 -0.94 2.69 -12.93
C GLY A 75 -2.20 2.68 -12.05
N VAL A 76 -2.07 2.17 -10.83
CA VAL A 76 -3.13 2.16 -9.81
C VAL A 76 -2.54 2.50 -8.44
N LEU A 77 -3.23 3.34 -7.66
CA LEU A 77 -3.01 3.52 -6.23
C LEU A 77 -4.13 2.81 -5.46
N LEU A 78 -3.78 1.89 -4.57
CA LEU A 78 -4.72 1.19 -3.70
C LEU A 78 -4.44 1.47 -2.22
N GLN A 79 -5.50 1.76 -1.47
CA GLN A 79 -5.48 2.10 -0.04
C GLN A 79 -6.67 1.48 0.67
N SER A 80 -6.77 0.15 0.57
CA SER A 80 -7.79 -0.62 1.27
C SER A 80 -7.17 -1.81 1.98
N GLN A 81 -7.90 -2.45 2.89
CA GLN A 81 -7.42 -3.64 3.58
C GLN A 81 -7.45 -4.81 2.60
N ASN A 82 -8.66 -5.28 2.26
CA ASN A 82 -8.88 -6.51 1.52
C ASN A 82 -8.84 -6.27 0.00
N MET A 83 -7.82 -6.78 -0.67
CA MET A 83 -7.60 -6.49 -2.09
C MET A 83 -7.14 -7.72 -2.87
N LEU A 84 -7.77 -7.94 -4.02
CA LEU A 84 -7.35 -8.91 -5.03
C LEU A 84 -7.01 -8.17 -6.33
N VAL A 85 -5.79 -8.35 -6.82
CA VAL A 85 -5.37 -7.90 -8.15
C VAL A 85 -4.93 -9.13 -8.93
N GLU A 86 -5.67 -9.51 -9.96
CA GLU A 86 -5.38 -10.75 -10.70
C GLU A 86 -5.49 -10.62 -12.21
N ASN A 87 -4.68 -11.39 -12.94
CA ASN A 87 -4.75 -11.47 -14.40
C ASN A 87 -4.66 -10.08 -15.08
N CYS A 88 -3.92 -9.16 -14.49
CA CYS A 88 -3.78 -7.79 -14.96
C CYS A 88 -2.41 -7.56 -15.61
N ARG A 89 -2.34 -6.60 -16.52
CA ARG A 89 -1.09 -6.13 -17.12
C ARG A 89 -0.88 -4.65 -16.86
N PHE A 90 0.31 -4.30 -16.41
CA PHE A 90 0.77 -2.93 -16.17
C PHE A 90 1.98 -2.66 -17.07
N SER A 91 1.86 -1.68 -17.99
CA SER A 91 2.89 -1.42 -18.98
C SER A 91 3.21 0.06 -19.19
N GLY A 92 4.50 0.41 -19.20
CA GLY A 92 4.95 1.73 -19.64
C GLY A 92 4.59 2.86 -18.67
N HIS A 93 4.61 2.60 -17.37
CA HIS A 93 4.31 3.59 -16.35
C HIS A 93 5.57 4.36 -15.93
N ILE A 94 5.49 5.70 -15.92
CA ILE A 94 6.58 6.54 -15.42
C ILE A 94 6.85 6.26 -13.93
N HIS A 95 5.80 6.02 -13.13
CA HIS A 95 5.92 5.57 -11.74
C HIS A 95 5.61 4.06 -11.61
N ALA A 96 5.40 3.58 -10.38
CA ALA A 96 4.99 2.21 -10.12
C ALA A 96 3.73 1.83 -10.92
N GLY A 97 3.70 0.62 -11.46
CA GLY A 97 2.48 0.07 -12.05
C GLY A 97 1.38 -0.05 -11.00
N LEU A 98 1.75 -0.55 -9.81
CA LEU A 98 0.86 -0.67 -8.66
C LEU A 98 1.52 -0.04 -7.42
N LEU A 99 0.86 0.94 -6.83
CA LEU A 99 1.24 1.54 -5.55
C LEU A 99 0.20 1.15 -4.48
N ILE A 100 0.66 0.52 -3.41
CA ILE A 100 -0.11 0.32 -2.19
C ILE A 100 0.47 1.26 -1.14
N ALA A 101 -0.21 2.40 -0.90
CA ALA A 101 0.35 3.43 -0.04
C ALA A 101 -0.67 4.30 0.69
N PRO A 102 -1.04 3.98 1.94
CA PRO A 102 -1.63 4.99 2.81
C PRO A 102 -0.61 6.12 3.06
N ASP A 103 -1.09 7.34 3.33
CA ASP A 103 -0.22 8.47 3.64
C ASP A 103 -0.87 9.41 4.65
N ILE A 104 -0.32 9.42 5.86
CA ILE A 104 -0.79 10.26 6.97
C ILE A 104 0.11 11.48 7.23
N ARG A 105 1.10 11.71 6.37
CA ARG A 105 2.07 12.79 6.54
C ARG A 105 1.74 14.01 5.69
N VAL A 106 1.27 13.77 4.48
CA VAL A 106 0.96 14.83 3.51
C VAL A 106 -0.50 14.78 3.11
N TRP A 107 -1.00 13.60 2.72
CA TRP A 107 -2.29 13.47 2.05
C TRP A 107 -3.46 13.15 2.99
N ASN A 108 -3.19 12.68 4.20
CA ASN A 108 -4.20 12.22 5.16
C ASN A 108 -5.13 11.14 4.59
N GLU A 109 -4.57 10.23 3.82
CA GLU A 109 -5.27 9.11 3.20
C GLU A 109 -4.95 7.81 3.96
N VAL A 110 -5.92 7.35 4.75
CA VAL A 110 -5.74 6.22 5.66
C VAL A 110 -6.35 4.97 5.07
N GLY A 111 -5.49 3.99 4.79
CA GLY A 111 -5.91 2.65 4.38
C GLY A 111 -4.74 1.69 4.33
N PRO A 112 -4.12 1.34 5.47
CA PRO A 112 -3.09 0.33 5.49
C PRO A 112 -3.64 -1.01 5.02
N ALA A 113 -2.89 -1.64 4.12
CA ALA A 113 -3.32 -2.87 3.47
C ALA A 113 -3.25 -4.08 4.41
N LYS A 114 -4.29 -4.90 4.41
CA LYS A 114 -4.40 -6.12 5.22
C LYS A 114 -5.11 -7.20 4.41
N ASN A 115 -4.46 -8.34 4.18
CA ASN A 115 -5.00 -9.40 3.32
C ASN A 115 -5.10 -8.96 1.84
N VAL A 116 -3.93 -8.92 1.20
CA VAL A 116 -3.79 -8.57 -0.22
C VAL A 116 -3.27 -9.77 -0.99
N GLU A 117 -3.89 -10.07 -2.13
CA GLU A 117 -3.37 -11.02 -3.10
C GLU A 117 -3.19 -10.35 -4.46
N ILE A 118 -1.97 -10.42 -4.99
CA ILE A 118 -1.61 -9.98 -6.34
C ILE A 118 -1.15 -11.24 -7.07
N ARG A 119 -1.88 -11.69 -8.09
CA ARG A 119 -1.56 -12.95 -8.77
C ARG A 119 -1.69 -12.94 -10.27
N ASN A 120 -0.86 -13.72 -10.96
CA ASN A 120 -0.93 -13.90 -12.42
C ASN A 120 -0.89 -12.57 -13.19
N CYS A 121 -0.15 -11.58 -12.69
CA CYS A 121 -0.05 -10.25 -13.29
C CYS A 121 1.29 -10.07 -14.01
N GLU A 122 1.29 -9.23 -15.05
CA GLU A 122 2.48 -8.83 -15.80
C GLU A 122 2.81 -7.36 -15.49
N PHE A 123 4.06 -7.09 -15.13
CA PHE A 123 4.58 -5.75 -14.88
C PHE A 123 5.79 -5.49 -15.77
N THR A 124 5.63 -4.62 -16.76
CA THR A 124 6.68 -4.31 -17.72
C THR A 124 6.89 -2.82 -17.92
N ARG A 125 8.15 -2.38 -18.05
CA ARG A 125 8.51 -0.96 -18.24
C ARG A 125 7.81 -0.03 -17.24
N CYS A 126 7.70 -0.45 -15.98
CA CYS A 126 7.18 0.36 -14.89
C CYS A 126 8.32 1.05 -14.14
N GLY A 127 8.02 2.17 -13.49
CA GLY A 127 8.99 2.94 -12.70
C GLY A 127 10.17 3.43 -13.52
N ILE A 128 9.92 3.91 -14.76
CA ILE A 128 10.97 4.35 -15.69
C ILE A 128 11.41 5.81 -15.49
N GLY A 129 10.65 6.59 -14.72
CA GLY A 129 11.02 7.97 -14.38
C GLY A 129 12.09 8.05 -13.29
N SER A 130 12.93 9.10 -13.35
CA SER A 130 13.90 9.42 -12.30
C SER A 130 13.24 10.26 -11.20
N MET A 131 12.54 9.59 -10.27
CA MET A 131 11.91 10.21 -9.10
C MET A 131 12.18 9.38 -7.84
N MET A 132 12.37 10.03 -6.69
CA MET A 132 12.66 9.35 -5.42
C MET A 132 11.54 8.39 -4.96
N ALA A 133 10.29 8.64 -5.36
CA ALA A 133 9.16 7.78 -5.06
C ALA A 133 9.13 6.49 -5.89
N ASN A 134 9.89 6.42 -7.00
CA ASN A 134 9.94 5.26 -7.89
C ASN A 134 10.89 4.22 -7.32
N LEU A 135 10.33 3.26 -6.60
CA LEU A 135 11.11 2.24 -5.89
C LEU A 135 10.97 0.83 -6.51
N GLY A 136 9.92 0.60 -7.29
CA GLY A 136 9.64 -0.66 -8.00
C GLY A 136 8.42 -0.59 -8.92
N ALA A 137 8.13 -1.69 -9.62
CA ALA A 137 6.92 -1.86 -10.42
C ALA A 137 5.68 -2.08 -9.54
N ILE A 138 5.82 -2.88 -8.48
CA ILE A 138 4.95 -2.85 -7.31
C ILE A 138 5.69 -2.11 -6.19
N VAL A 139 5.03 -1.14 -5.57
CA VAL A 139 5.55 -0.43 -4.39
C VAL A 139 4.54 -0.53 -3.26
N ILE A 140 4.96 -1.05 -2.11
CA ILE A 140 4.20 -1.11 -0.86
C ILE A 140 4.94 -0.26 0.17
N LYS A 141 4.37 0.88 0.56
CA LYS A 141 4.97 1.81 1.53
C LYS A 141 3.94 2.75 2.10
N ALA A 142 4.17 3.33 3.27
CA ALA A 142 3.28 4.35 3.83
C ALA A 142 3.73 5.79 3.49
N SER A 143 3.84 6.08 2.19
CA SER A 143 4.08 7.43 1.65
C SER A 143 3.84 7.50 0.14
N HIS A 144 3.43 8.66 -0.37
CA HIS A 144 3.30 8.85 -1.82
C HIS A 144 4.60 9.35 -2.45
N ASP A 145 5.07 10.53 -2.03
CA ASP A 145 5.96 11.35 -2.87
C ASP A 145 7.45 11.26 -2.53
N VAL A 146 7.77 10.85 -1.31
CA VAL A 146 9.16 10.75 -0.83
C VAL A 146 9.57 9.28 -0.71
N GLY A 147 10.88 9.04 -0.52
CA GLY A 147 11.51 7.72 -0.45
C GLY A 147 10.96 6.80 0.65
N ALA A 148 11.79 5.85 1.11
CA ALA A 148 11.40 4.88 2.14
C ALA A 148 10.76 5.59 3.35
N ALA A 149 9.50 5.31 3.65
CA ALA A 149 8.91 5.71 4.92
C ALA A 149 9.31 4.66 5.95
N GLU A 150 10.12 5.07 6.93
CA GLU A 150 10.67 4.15 7.93
C GLU A 150 9.67 3.88 9.06
N TYR A 151 8.52 3.31 8.70
CA TYR A 151 7.61 2.75 9.69
C TYR A 151 8.02 1.32 10.07
N PRO A 152 7.71 0.85 11.29
CA PRO A 152 7.94 -0.54 11.69
C PRO A 152 7.07 -1.52 10.90
N ALA A 153 7.44 -2.80 10.91
CA ALA A 153 6.61 -3.85 10.35
C ALA A 153 5.22 -3.88 11.01
N GLY A 154 4.18 -4.11 10.21
CA GLY A 154 2.79 -4.23 10.67
C GLY A 154 1.89 -3.05 10.32
N VAL A 155 2.40 -2.03 9.64
CA VAL A 155 1.53 -1.05 8.97
C VAL A 155 0.73 -1.77 7.89
N HIS A 156 1.42 -2.54 7.07
CA HIS A 156 0.82 -3.48 6.14
C HIS A 156 0.88 -4.90 6.70
N ASP A 157 -0.13 -5.72 6.42
CA ASP A 157 -0.21 -7.09 6.90
C ASP A 157 -0.68 -8.06 5.80
N SER A 158 -0.07 -9.23 5.75
CA SER A 158 -0.54 -10.38 4.96
C SER A 158 -0.69 -10.04 3.47
N ILE A 159 0.45 -9.79 2.83
CA ILE A 159 0.52 -9.47 1.39
C ILE A 159 1.13 -10.65 0.64
N ALA A 160 0.43 -11.09 -0.40
CA ALA A 160 0.77 -12.19 -1.25
C ALA A 160 1.01 -11.70 -2.69
N ILE A 161 2.19 -11.97 -3.26
CA ILE A 161 2.48 -11.74 -4.68
C ILE A 161 2.84 -13.08 -5.31
N ARG A 162 2.04 -13.56 -6.26
CA ARG A 162 2.12 -14.92 -6.79
C ARG A 162 2.11 -14.99 -8.31
N ASN A 163 2.92 -15.87 -8.88
CA ASN A 163 2.89 -16.17 -10.32
C ASN A 163 2.94 -14.91 -11.21
N CYS A 164 3.56 -13.82 -10.73
CA CYS A 164 3.65 -12.58 -11.48
C CYS A 164 4.95 -12.53 -12.27
N HIS A 165 4.91 -11.86 -13.42
CA HIS A 165 6.09 -11.67 -14.27
C HIS A 165 6.49 -10.20 -14.27
N PHE A 166 7.69 -9.92 -13.78
CA PHE A 166 8.27 -8.59 -13.71
C PHE A 166 9.44 -8.52 -14.69
N HIS A 167 9.35 -7.67 -15.70
CA HIS A 167 10.46 -7.53 -16.62
C HIS A 167 10.64 -6.16 -17.26
N ASP A 168 11.89 -5.84 -17.60
CA ASP A 168 12.26 -4.59 -18.29
C ASP A 168 11.81 -3.34 -17.52
N ASN A 169 11.71 -3.44 -16.19
CA ASN A 169 11.30 -2.32 -15.35
C ASN A 169 12.47 -1.36 -15.13
N GLY A 170 12.17 -0.05 -15.07
CA GLY A 170 13.18 0.97 -14.85
C GLY A 170 13.79 0.87 -13.46
N THR A 171 12.99 0.47 -12.47
CA THR A 171 13.41 0.19 -11.09
C THR A 171 13.15 -1.29 -10.76
N ARG A 172 12.92 -1.62 -9.49
CA ARG A 172 12.80 -2.99 -9.03
C ARG A 172 11.52 -3.66 -9.52
N GLY A 173 11.43 -4.98 -9.44
CA GLY A 173 10.13 -5.66 -9.55
C GLY A 173 9.21 -5.28 -8.40
N VAL A 174 9.67 -5.50 -7.16
CA VAL A 174 8.91 -5.23 -5.93
C VAL A 174 9.74 -4.40 -4.96
N TYR A 175 9.13 -3.36 -4.41
CA TYR A 175 9.60 -2.70 -3.20
C TYR A 175 8.53 -2.84 -2.11
N ALA A 176 8.90 -3.38 -0.97
CA ALA A 176 8.02 -3.53 0.18
C ALA A 176 8.63 -2.91 1.42
N SER A 177 7.82 -2.16 2.16
CA SER A 177 8.22 -1.59 3.45
C SER A 177 7.11 -1.67 4.48
N ALA A 178 7.49 -1.83 5.75
CA ALA A 178 6.56 -1.87 6.89
C ALA A 178 5.51 -3.00 6.79
N VAL A 179 5.86 -4.13 6.16
CA VAL A 179 4.96 -5.29 5.95
C VAL A 179 5.25 -6.39 6.96
N ARG A 180 4.23 -6.84 7.69
CA ARG A 180 4.26 -8.14 8.39
C ARG A 180 3.57 -9.19 7.52
N GLY A 181 4.22 -10.32 7.28
CA GLY A 181 3.63 -11.42 6.50
C GLY A 181 3.64 -11.16 4.99
N LEU A 182 4.81 -10.87 4.40
CA LEU A 182 4.97 -10.82 2.95
C LEU A 182 5.25 -12.22 2.38
N THR A 183 4.50 -12.65 1.37
CA THR A 183 4.75 -13.90 0.65
C THR A 183 5.01 -13.63 -0.83
N LEU A 184 6.18 -14.03 -1.31
CA LEU A 184 6.57 -14.03 -2.72
C LEU A 184 6.64 -15.49 -3.19
N GLU A 185 5.80 -15.88 -4.15
CA GLU A 185 5.69 -17.28 -4.59
C GLU A 185 5.62 -17.38 -6.11
N ASN A 186 6.52 -18.18 -6.71
CA ASN A 186 6.55 -18.48 -8.14
C ASN A 186 6.59 -17.24 -9.06
N ASN A 187 7.19 -16.14 -8.59
CA ASN A 187 7.32 -14.92 -9.39
C ASN A 187 8.55 -15.00 -10.30
N ARG A 188 8.41 -14.50 -11.53
CA ARG A 188 9.49 -14.46 -12.52
C ARG A 188 10.00 -13.03 -12.63
N PHE A 189 11.29 -12.84 -12.43
CA PHE A 189 11.94 -11.54 -12.53
C PHE A 189 13.00 -11.55 -13.63
N GLU A 190 13.00 -10.56 -14.51
CA GLU A 190 13.97 -10.46 -15.60
C GLU A 190 14.33 -9.02 -15.94
N ARG A 191 15.62 -8.68 -16.03
CA ARG A 191 16.05 -7.38 -16.56
C ARG A 191 15.35 -6.20 -15.87
N ASN A 192 15.18 -6.26 -14.55
CA ASN A 192 14.69 -5.13 -13.76
C ASN A 192 15.85 -4.17 -13.42
N ALA A 193 15.50 -2.99 -12.93
CA ALA A 193 16.41 -1.90 -12.57
C ALA A 193 17.26 -1.38 -13.74
N LEU A 194 16.64 -1.22 -14.91
CA LEU A 194 17.30 -0.72 -16.13
C LEU A 194 17.58 0.81 -16.12
N SER A 195 17.12 1.53 -15.10
CA SER A 195 17.31 2.98 -14.94
C SER A 195 18.79 3.40 -15.12
N PRO A 196 19.08 4.63 -15.63
CA PRO A 196 20.40 5.05 -16.09
C PRO A 196 21.52 4.87 -15.05
N ASP A 197 21.18 4.90 -13.77
CA ASP A 197 22.17 4.79 -12.70
C ASP A 197 22.59 3.34 -12.43
N ARG A 198 21.90 2.31 -12.94
CA ARG A 198 22.20 0.85 -12.82
C ARG A 198 22.72 0.34 -11.46
N LEU A 199 22.48 1.06 -10.37
CA LEU A 199 23.09 0.85 -9.06
C LEU A 199 22.13 0.23 -8.03
N ALA A 200 21.00 -0.33 -8.45
CA ALA A 200 20.11 -0.98 -7.51
C ALA A 200 20.74 -2.30 -7.02
N GLU A 201 21.28 -2.29 -5.80
CA GLU A 201 21.78 -3.47 -5.07
C GLU A 201 20.77 -4.65 -5.01
N PHE A 202 19.49 -4.34 -5.23
CA PHE A 202 18.38 -5.28 -5.19
C PHE A 202 17.48 -5.07 -6.42
N PRO A 203 17.83 -5.58 -7.62
CA PRO A 203 17.10 -5.27 -8.84
C PRO A 203 15.71 -5.90 -8.88
N ASP A 204 15.46 -6.98 -8.17
CA ASP A 204 14.17 -7.68 -8.23
C ASP A 204 13.26 -7.33 -7.05
N VAL A 205 13.76 -7.48 -5.83
CA VAL A 205 12.97 -7.28 -4.61
C VAL A 205 13.79 -6.54 -3.57
N ARG A 206 13.26 -5.44 -3.02
CA ARG A 206 13.82 -4.78 -1.83
C ARG A 206 12.78 -4.73 -0.71
N MET A 207 13.22 -5.11 0.48
CA MET A 207 12.40 -5.11 1.70
C MET A 207 13.01 -4.18 2.74
N VAL A 208 12.19 -3.40 3.43
CA VAL A 208 12.62 -2.48 4.50
C VAL A 208 11.65 -2.59 5.67
N ASN A 209 12.12 -2.94 6.87
CA ASN A 209 11.26 -3.14 8.05
C ASN A 209 10.12 -4.12 7.77
N CYS A 210 10.43 -5.27 7.15
CA CYS A 210 9.48 -6.34 6.93
C CYS A 210 9.75 -7.51 7.89
N GLU A 211 8.68 -8.15 8.36
CA GLU A 211 8.72 -9.32 9.26
C GLU A 211 7.90 -10.48 8.65
N ASP A 212 8.17 -11.71 9.09
CA ASP A 212 7.46 -12.93 8.67
C ASP A 212 7.40 -13.15 7.14
N VAL A 213 8.53 -12.88 6.46
CA VAL A 213 8.65 -13.01 5.00
C VAL A 213 8.81 -14.48 4.58
N LYS A 214 8.07 -14.88 3.55
CA LYS A 214 8.15 -16.21 2.92
C LYS A 214 8.47 -16.07 1.44
N GLU A 215 9.57 -16.67 1.02
CA GLU A 215 9.93 -16.78 -0.40
C GLU A 215 9.82 -18.25 -0.84
N ARG A 216 9.05 -18.48 -1.89
CA ARG A 216 8.81 -19.80 -2.49
C ARG A 216 9.10 -19.72 -3.99
N LYS A 217 9.91 -20.65 -4.48
CA LYS A 217 10.32 -20.71 -5.88
C LYS A 217 9.28 -21.39 -6.74
#